data_AF-A0AAD9LER4-F1
#
_entry.id   AF-A0AAD9LER4-F1
#
_cell.length_a   1.000
_cell.length_b   1.000
_cell.length_c   1.000
_cell.angle_alpha   90.00
_cell.angle_beta   90.00
_cell.angle_gamma   90.00
#
_symmetry.space_group_name_H-M   'P 1'
#
loop_
_entity.id
_entity.type
_entity.pdbx_description
1 polymer ?
#
loop_
_entity_poly.entity_id
_entity_poly.type
_entity_poly.pdbx_seq_one_letter_code
_entity_poly.pdbx_strand_id
1 'polypeptide(L)'
;MDSSMVLVDKTRAGKAMEVLKELIFSTRFHLVFSWGDKESFWLAYELVHQDYFFSPWGLSLLESAPNNNLSYPNTMCGSMTHFLLTENETDTSELLYVNCKALLDPLPSGVEKTVNSQRSRMFNLNPTRLTPRYRHDDFDLATSKPFECMDNLGSVPLPHYFFSRLLRRQFHYFAAKTNAYEALDDCLEQIQKVCSD
;
A
#
# COMPACT_ATOMS: atom_id res chain seq x y z
N MET A 1 -9.26 5.26 -10.84
CA MET A 1 -8.90 6.24 -9.79
C MET A 1 -7.69 5.67 -9.10
N ASP A 2 -6.53 6.30 -9.27
CA ASP A 2 -5.28 5.80 -8.69
C ASP A 2 -5.32 5.99 -7.17
N SER A 3 -5.21 4.90 -6.42
CA SER A 3 -5.15 4.96 -4.97
C SER A 3 -3.70 5.20 -4.58
N SER A 4 -3.36 6.49 -4.45
CA SER A 4 -1.99 6.90 -4.15
C SER A 4 -1.63 6.70 -2.67
N MET A 5 -0.36 6.88 -2.32
CA MET A 5 0.12 6.98 -0.95
C MET A 5 0.52 8.44 -0.67
N VAL A 6 0.19 8.96 0.51
CA VAL A 6 0.66 10.29 0.96
C VAL A 6 1.66 10.08 2.09
N LEU A 7 2.89 10.53 1.88
CA LEU A 7 3.94 10.53 2.89
C LEU A 7 4.12 11.96 3.39
N VAL A 8 4.09 12.16 4.71
CA VAL A 8 4.28 13.47 5.34
C VAL A 8 5.49 13.42 6.24
N ASP A 9 6.51 14.23 5.91
CA ASP A 9 7.56 14.56 6.85
C ASP A 9 7.04 15.63 7.83
N LYS A 10 6.66 15.18 9.02
CA LYS A 10 6.08 16.06 10.05
C LYS A 10 7.05 17.17 10.51
N THR A 11 8.36 16.97 10.37
CA THR A 11 9.35 17.98 10.77
C THR A 11 9.42 19.14 9.79
N ARG A 12 9.07 18.89 8.53
CA ARG A 12 9.10 19.85 7.42
C ARG A 12 7.72 20.34 6.99
N ALA A 13 6.64 19.73 7.49
CA ALA A 13 5.27 20.07 7.09
C ALA A 13 4.80 21.47 7.50
N GLY A 14 5.56 22.19 8.33
CA GLY A 14 5.24 23.55 8.76
C GLY A 14 3.82 23.66 9.32
N LYS A 15 3.06 24.67 8.85
CA LYS A 15 1.66 24.88 9.23
C LYS A 15 0.65 24.02 8.47
N ALA A 16 1.08 23.22 7.49
CA ALA A 16 0.17 22.42 6.68
C ALA A 16 -0.65 21.44 7.53
N MET A 17 -0.06 20.90 8.60
CA MET A 17 -0.78 19.98 9.50
C MET A 17 -1.83 20.67 10.36
N GLU A 18 -1.63 21.95 10.71
CA GLU A 18 -2.63 22.75 11.42
C GLU A 18 -3.80 23.08 10.50
N VAL A 19 -3.52 23.48 9.26
CA VAL A 19 -4.56 23.72 8.25
C VAL A 19 -5.32 22.43 7.92
N LEU A 20 -4.62 21.30 7.73
CA LEU A 20 -5.25 20.01 7.51
C LEU A 20 -6.21 19.63 8.66
N LYS A 21 -5.80 19.92 9.90
CA LYS A 21 -6.64 19.73 11.08
C LYS A 21 -7.91 20.59 11.00
N GLU A 22 -7.79 21.87 10.66
CA GLU A 22 -8.95 22.77 10.50
C GLU A 22 -9.88 22.29 9.40
N LEU A 23 -9.33 21.92 8.24
CA LEU A 23 -10.09 21.38 7.11
C LEU A 23 -10.92 20.15 7.54
N ILE A 24 -10.29 19.18 8.23
CA ILE A 24 -10.93 17.92 8.62
C ILE A 24 -11.90 18.10 9.79
N PHE A 25 -11.58 18.90 10.80
CA PHE A 25 -12.37 18.93 12.04
C PHE A 25 -13.39 20.07 12.09
N SER A 26 -13.29 21.07 11.22
CA SER A 26 -14.15 22.26 11.25
C SER A 26 -14.73 22.55 9.87
N THR A 27 -13.89 22.87 8.88
CA THR A 27 -14.35 23.37 7.58
C THR A 27 -15.31 22.39 6.88
N ARG A 28 -15.11 21.07 7.04
CA ARG A 28 -15.87 20.06 6.25
C ARG A 28 -17.34 19.98 6.65
N PHE A 29 -17.66 20.51 7.83
CA PHE A 29 -19.02 20.58 8.35
C PHE A 29 -19.74 21.86 7.94
N HIS A 30 -18.98 22.85 7.46
CA HIS A 30 -19.51 24.16 7.07
C HIS A 30 -19.53 24.38 5.56
N LEU A 31 -18.70 23.64 4.81
CA LEU A 31 -18.61 23.70 3.37
C LEU A 31 -18.67 22.30 2.78
N VAL A 32 -19.30 22.18 1.62
CA VAL A 32 -19.09 21.03 0.75
C VAL A 32 -17.73 21.22 0.09
N PHE A 33 -16.72 20.54 0.62
CA PHE A 33 -15.39 20.54 0.02
C PHE A 33 -14.81 19.13 0.01
N SER A 34 -14.19 18.78 -1.13
CA SER A 34 -13.56 17.49 -1.44
C SER A 34 -14.45 16.24 -1.34
N TRP A 35 -14.36 15.39 -2.36
CA TRP A 35 -14.84 14.00 -2.32
C TRP A 35 -13.68 12.99 -2.26
N GLY A 36 -12.43 13.47 -2.34
CA GLY A 36 -11.23 12.66 -2.35
C GLY A 36 -10.63 12.48 -0.95
N ASP A 37 -10.22 11.24 -0.64
CA ASP A 37 -9.58 10.87 0.62
C ASP A 37 -8.23 11.58 0.88
N LYS A 38 -7.61 12.14 -0.16
CA LYS A 38 -6.29 12.82 -0.11
C LYS A 38 -6.31 14.30 -0.45
N GLU A 39 -7.37 14.80 -1.06
CA GLU A 39 -7.45 16.17 -1.59
C GLU A 39 -7.19 17.22 -0.49
N SER A 40 -7.66 16.95 0.75
CA SER A 40 -7.42 17.81 1.91
C SER A 40 -5.94 18.00 2.23
N PHE A 41 -5.08 17.02 1.93
CA PHE A 41 -3.64 17.17 2.12
C PHE A 41 -3.08 18.21 1.15
N TRP A 42 -3.39 18.10 -0.14
CA TRP A 42 -2.88 19.04 -1.15
C TRP A 42 -3.40 20.45 -0.90
N LEU A 43 -4.69 20.59 -0.59
CA LEU A 43 -5.27 21.88 -0.20
C LEU A 43 -4.56 22.48 1.00
N ALA A 44 -4.24 21.69 2.03
CA ALA A 44 -3.55 22.17 3.20
C ALA A 44 -2.14 22.69 2.88
N TYR A 45 -1.38 21.99 2.02
CA TYR A 45 -0.04 22.42 1.60
C TYR A 45 -0.09 23.66 0.70
N GLU A 46 -1.04 23.72 -0.22
CA GLU A 46 -1.27 24.88 -1.10
C GLU A 46 -1.62 26.15 -0.30
N LEU A 47 -2.56 26.05 0.65
CA LEU A 47 -3.02 27.19 1.46
C LEU A 47 -1.92 27.81 2.31
N VAL A 48 -0.90 27.04 2.70
CA VAL A 48 0.24 27.54 3.48
C VAL A 48 1.47 27.79 2.62
N HIS A 49 1.37 27.60 1.31
CA HIS A 49 2.50 27.67 0.37
C HIS A 49 3.70 26.81 0.81
N GLN A 50 3.43 25.59 1.30
CA GLN A 50 4.48 24.63 1.67
C GLN A 50 4.83 23.74 0.48
N ASP A 51 6.12 23.57 0.21
CA ASP A 51 6.59 22.72 -0.87
C ASP A 51 6.11 21.27 -0.72
N TYR A 52 5.65 20.70 -1.82
CA TYR A 52 5.32 19.29 -1.97
C TYR A 52 5.64 18.84 -3.41
N PHE A 53 5.70 17.54 -3.64
CA PHE A 53 5.92 16.99 -4.97
C PHE A 53 5.17 15.67 -5.15
N PHE A 54 4.87 15.34 -6.40
CA PHE A 54 4.36 14.03 -6.77
C PHE A 54 5.52 13.10 -7.12
N SER A 55 5.43 11.86 -6.65
CA SER A 55 6.37 10.81 -7.07
C SER A 55 6.36 10.67 -8.59
N PRO A 56 7.53 10.61 -9.25
CA PRO A 56 7.57 10.26 -10.67
C PRO A 56 7.35 8.76 -10.90
N TRP A 57 7.37 7.95 -9.85
CA TRP A 57 7.12 6.51 -9.90
C TRP A 57 5.63 6.22 -9.82
N GLY A 58 5.17 5.33 -10.71
CA GLY A 58 3.79 4.86 -10.73
C GLY A 58 3.48 3.79 -9.69
N LEU A 59 2.20 3.44 -9.60
CA LEU A 59 1.66 2.41 -8.73
C LEU A 59 2.10 1.01 -9.18
N SER A 60 2.65 0.19 -8.30
CA SER A 60 2.93 -1.22 -8.60
C SER A 60 1.85 -2.14 -8.02
N LEU A 61 1.75 -3.38 -8.51
CA LEU A 61 0.78 -4.36 -8.03
C LEU A 61 1.48 -5.58 -7.43
N LEU A 62 0.94 -6.07 -6.31
CA LEU A 62 1.24 -7.35 -5.70
C LEU A 62 0.28 -8.40 -6.23
N GLU A 63 0.82 -9.53 -6.70
CA GLU A 63 0.06 -10.67 -7.16
C GLU A 63 -1.03 -11.07 -6.15
N SER A 64 -2.30 -11.00 -6.56
CA SER A 64 -3.43 -11.39 -5.69
C SER A 64 -4.30 -12.52 -6.25
N ALA A 65 -3.99 -13.00 -7.46
CA ALA A 65 -4.62 -14.19 -8.03
C ALA A 65 -3.99 -15.46 -7.42
N PRO A 66 -4.74 -16.29 -6.66
CA PRO A 66 -4.24 -17.58 -6.22
C PRO A 66 -4.19 -18.53 -7.42
N ASN A 67 -3.00 -19.03 -7.74
CA ASN A 67 -2.71 -20.02 -8.78
C ASN A 67 -3.03 -19.61 -10.22
N ASN A 68 -1.96 -19.39 -10.99
CA ASN A 68 -1.86 -19.74 -12.41
C ASN A 68 -2.99 -19.23 -13.31
N ASN A 69 -3.39 -17.97 -13.15
CA ASN A 69 -4.23 -17.29 -14.14
C ASN A 69 -3.38 -17.01 -15.39
N LEU A 70 -3.05 -18.09 -16.11
CA LEU A 70 -2.36 -18.18 -17.40
C LEU A 70 -3.11 -17.48 -18.55
N SER A 71 -4.29 -16.95 -18.27
CA SER A 71 -5.18 -16.33 -19.26
C SER A 71 -4.63 -15.00 -19.81
N TYR A 72 -3.72 -14.34 -19.08
CA TYR A 72 -3.06 -13.12 -19.53
C TYR A 72 -1.60 -13.07 -19.05
N PRO A 73 -0.64 -13.64 -19.80
CA PRO A 73 0.75 -13.78 -19.35
C PRO A 73 1.44 -12.42 -19.09
N ASN A 74 0.94 -11.35 -19.68
CA ASN A 74 1.48 -10.00 -19.53
C ASN A 74 0.63 -9.11 -18.60
N THR A 75 -0.44 -9.61 -18.01
CA THR A 75 -1.30 -8.85 -17.10
C THR A 75 -1.09 -9.31 -15.68
N MET A 76 -0.69 -8.41 -14.80
CA MET A 76 -0.70 -8.68 -13.36
C MET A 76 -1.86 -7.95 -12.71
N CYS A 77 -2.65 -8.67 -11.93
CA CYS A 77 -3.69 -8.07 -11.12
C CYS A 77 -3.44 -8.27 -9.63
N GLY A 78 -3.74 -7.26 -8.83
CA GLY A 78 -3.87 -7.42 -7.40
C GLY A 78 -3.74 -6.15 -6.59
N SER A 79 -3.12 -6.30 -5.43
CA SER A 79 -3.13 -5.28 -4.38
C SER A 79 -2.08 -4.20 -4.65
N MET A 80 -2.41 -2.96 -4.35
CA MET A 80 -1.57 -1.81 -4.65
C MET A 80 -0.30 -1.79 -3.80
N THR A 81 0.82 -1.43 -4.41
CA THR A 81 2.15 -1.36 -3.80
C THR A 81 2.91 -0.15 -4.31
N HIS A 82 3.79 0.39 -3.47
CA HIS A 82 4.61 1.54 -3.81
C HIS A 82 6.07 1.25 -3.45
N PHE A 83 6.97 1.66 -4.34
CA PHE A 83 8.41 1.66 -4.09
C PHE A 83 8.85 2.94 -3.38
N LEU A 84 10.04 2.90 -2.79
CA LEU A 84 10.69 4.06 -2.20
C LEU A 84 10.93 5.15 -3.25
N LEU A 85 10.68 6.38 -2.84
CA LEU A 85 10.81 7.58 -3.66
C LEU A 85 12.29 7.98 -3.79
N THR A 86 13.02 7.34 -4.70
CA THR A 86 14.39 7.76 -5.06
C THR A 86 14.36 8.52 -6.39
N GLU A 87 15.07 9.64 -6.51
CA GLU A 87 15.12 10.39 -7.77
C GLU A 87 15.91 9.66 -8.86
N ASN A 88 16.92 8.88 -8.45
CA ASN A 88 17.81 8.19 -9.34
C ASN A 88 17.25 6.81 -9.72
N GLU A 89 17.14 6.57 -11.02
CA GLU A 89 16.58 5.34 -11.58
C GLU A 89 17.47 4.12 -11.34
N THR A 90 18.79 4.36 -11.25
CA THR A 90 19.78 3.30 -11.05
C THR A 90 19.80 2.79 -9.61
N ASP A 91 19.17 3.50 -8.67
CA ASP A 91 19.08 3.06 -7.29
C ASP A 91 18.23 1.79 -7.21
N THR A 92 18.62 0.87 -6.32
CA THR A 92 17.89 -0.37 -6.10
C THR A 92 16.46 -0.08 -5.68
N SER A 93 15.48 -0.60 -6.42
CA SER A 93 14.06 -0.42 -6.11
C SER A 93 13.71 -1.12 -4.80
N GLU A 94 13.46 -0.35 -3.74
CA GLU A 94 13.03 -0.87 -2.44
C GLU A 94 11.51 -0.78 -2.28
N LEU A 95 10.87 -1.89 -1.88
CA LEU A 95 9.44 -1.92 -1.64
C LEU A 95 9.10 -1.18 -0.34
N LEU A 96 8.36 -0.08 -0.45
CA LEU A 96 8.03 0.79 0.68
C LEU A 96 6.71 0.44 1.34
N TYR A 97 5.66 0.19 0.54
CA TYR A 97 4.31 0.02 1.07
C TYR A 97 3.49 -0.99 0.25
N VAL A 98 2.63 -1.74 0.95
CA VAL A 98 1.68 -2.69 0.38
C VAL A 98 0.30 -2.48 1.00
N ASN A 99 -0.67 -2.11 0.17
CA ASN A 99 -2.07 -1.96 0.54
C ASN A 99 -2.82 -3.29 0.37
N CYS A 100 -2.56 -4.25 1.26
CA CYS A 100 -3.25 -5.55 1.24
C CYS A 100 -3.70 -5.98 2.63
N LYS A 101 -4.93 -5.60 3.01
CA LYS A 101 -5.52 -6.01 4.29
C LYS A 101 -5.66 -7.53 4.42
N ALA A 102 -5.92 -8.23 3.31
CA ALA A 102 -6.13 -9.67 3.31
C ALA A 102 -4.87 -10.47 3.71
N LEU A 103 -3.67 -9.90 3.56
CA LEU A 103 -2.44 -10.53 4.07
C LEU A 103 -2.34 -10.48 5.60
N LEU A 104 -3.05 -9.54 6.26
CA LEU A 104 -3.06 -9.44 7.72
C LEU A 104 -4.24 -10.17 8.34
N ASP A 105 -5.41 -10.10 7.69
CA ASP A 105 -6.65 -10.70 8.16
C ASP A 105 -7.39 -11.29 6.96
N PRO A 106 -7.05 -12.53 6.55
CA PRO A 106 -7.64 -13.14 5.36
C PRO A 106 -9.10 -13.54 5.55
N LEU A 107 -9.56 -13.67 6.79
CA LEU A 107 -10.90 -14.13 7.14
C LEU A 107 -11.53 -13.19 8.18
N PRO A 108 -11.70 -11.89 7.86
CA PRO A 108 -12.13 -10.89 8.84
C PRO A 108 -13.56 -11.16 9.35
N SER A 109 -14.38 -11.85 8.55
CA SER A 109 -15.76 -12.21 8.86
C SER A 109 -15.94 -13.68 9.25
N GLY A 110 -14.84 -14.44 9.41
CA GLY A 110 -14.86 -15.90 9.59
C GLY A 110 -14.93 -16.66 8.26
N VAL A 111 -14.60 -17.97 8.32
CA VAL A 111 -14.48 -18.85 7.14
C VAL A 111 -15.78 -18.87 6.32
N GLU A 112 -16.92 -19.16 6.95
CA GLU A 112 -18.21 -19.35 6.27
C GLU A 112 -18.67 -18.12 5.50
N LYS A 113 -18.56 -16.94 6.12
CA LYS A 113 -18.94 -15.67 5.47
C LYS A 113 -17.97 -15.29 4.37
N THR A 114 -16.68 -15.60 4.52
CA THR A 114 -15.65 -15.25 3.52
C THR A 114 -15.73 -16.13 2.27
N VAL A 115 -16.06 -17.42 2.43
CA VAL A 115 -16.32 -18.34 1.31
C VAL A 115 -17.54 -17.89 0.49
N ASN A 116 -18.56 -17.34 1.16
CA ASN A 116 -19.79 -16.86 0.52
C ASN A 116 -19.70 -15.41 0.02
N SER A 117 -18.85 -14.56 0.62
CA SER A 117 -18.69 -13.15 0.29
C SER A 117 -17.69 -12.96 -0.87
N GLN A 118 -18.16 -13.24 -2.08
CA GLN A 118 -17.60 -12.83 -3.37
C GLN A 118 -16.12 -13.15 -3.67
N ARG A 119 -15.93 -13.85 -4.80
CA ARG A 119 -14.67 -13.95 -5.57
C ARG A 119 -14.02 -12.60 -5.97
N SER A 120 -14.66 -11.45 -5.69
CA SER A 120 -14.20 -10.10 -6.04
C SER A 120 -13.03 -9.61 -5.20
N ARG A 121 -12.76 -10.26 -4.06
CA ARG A 121 -11.53 -10.04 -3.28
C ARG A 121 -10.62 -11.23 -3.48
N MET A 122 -10.16 -11.45 -4.72
CA MET A 122 -9.08 -12.42 -4.94
C MET A 122 -7.89 -11.97 -4.10
N PHE A 123 -7.47 -12.79 -3.16
CA PHE A 123 -6.25 -12.55 -2.40
C PHE A 123 -5.40 -13.80 -2.43
N ASN A 124 -4.12 -13.62 -2.71
CA ASN A 124 -3.13 -14.66 -2.61
C ASN A 124 -2.47 -14.55 -1.23
N LEU A 125 -2.60 -15.59 -0.40
CA LEU A 125 -1.96 -15.66 0.91
C LEU A 125 -0.44 -15.78 0.83
N ASN A 126 0.08 -16.23 -0.31
CA ASN A 126 1.48 -16.46 -0.56
C ASN A 126 1.89 -15.84 -1.92
N PRO A 127 1.83 -14.50 -2.04
CA PRO A 127 2.21 -13.82 -3.27
C PRO A 127 3.70 -14.05 -3.54
N THR A 128 4.10 -14.21 -4.80
CA THR A 128 5.50 -14.46 -5.14
C THR A 128 6.12 -13.34 -5.97
N ARG A 129 5.28 -12.53 -6.61
CA ARG A 129 5.66 -11.56 -7.62
C ARG A 129 4.97 -10.21 -7.41
N LEU A 130 5.60 -9.19 -7.97
CA LEU A 130 5.09 -7.83 -8.09
C LEU A 130 5.37 -7.26 -9.49
N THR A 131 4.65 -6.22 -9.89
CA THR A 131 5.04 -5.44 -11.09
C THR A 131 6.27 -4.58 -10.76
N PRO A 132 7.24 -4.45 -11.69
CA PRO A 132 8.43 -3.64 -11.44
C PRO A 132 8.09 -2.17 -11.21
N ARG A 133 9.04 -1.45 -10.61
CA ARG A 133 9.00 0.01 -10.54
C ARG A 133 9.09 0.60 -11.96
N TYR A 134 8.24 1.55 -12.28
CA TYR A 134 8.21 2.22 -13.58
C TYR A 134 7.89 3.72 -13.41
N ARG A 135 8.33 4.56 -14.36
CA ARG A 135 7.97 5.98 -14.35
C ARG A 135 6.51 6.12 -14.75
N HIS A 136 5.77 6.98 -14.05
CA HIS A 136 4.39 7.26 -14.36
C HIS A 136 4.18 7.61 -15.85
N ASP A 137 5.11 8.38 -16.43
CA ASP A 137 5.04 8.83 -17.82
C ASP A 137 5.30 7.72 -18.86
N ASP A 138 5.93 6.61 -18.45
CA ASP A 138 6.23 5.48 -19.34
C ASP A 138 5.02 4.54 -19.52
N PHE A 139 3.95 4.73 -18.75
CA PHE A 139 2.80 3.85 -18.74
C PHE A 139 1.51 4.60 -19.10
N ASP A 140 0.91 4.21 -20.23
CA ASP A 140 -0.38 4.75 -20.63
C ASP A 140 -1.51 4.12 -19.80
N LEU A 141 -1.93 4.83 -18.75
CA LEU A 141 -3.06 4.46 -17.91
C LEU A 141 -4.35 4.22 -18.70
N ALA A 142 -4.54 4.85 -19.87
CA ALA A 142 -5.72 4.65 -20.71
C ALA A 142 -5.77 3.24 -21.33
N THR A 143 -4.64 2.56 -21.42
CA THR A 143 -4.54 1.18 -21.93
C THR A 143 -4.75 0.12 -20.86
N SER A 144 -4.67 0.48 -19.57
CA SER A 144 -4.93 -0.44 -18.47
C SER A 144 -6.42 -0.77 -18.35
N LYS A 145 -6.74 -2.04 -18.04
CA LYS A 145 -8.12 -2.48 -17.70
C LYS A 145 -8.50 -1.94 -16.30
N PRO A 146 -9.36 -2.54 -15.44
CA PRO A 146 -9.61 -1.92 -14.13
C PRO A 146 -8.28 -1.75 -13.39
N PHE A 147 -8.13 -0.67 -12.60
CA PHE A 147 -6.87 -0.26 -11.94
C PHE A 147 -6.18 -1.38 -11.12
N GLU A 148 -6.93 -2.41 -10.76
CA GLU A 148 -6.45 -3.61 -10.08
C GLU A 148 -5.66 -4.54 -11.00
N CYS A 149 -5.50 -4.21 -12.28
CA CYS A 149 -4.81 -4.98 -13.31
C CYS A 149 -3.95 -4.08 -14.20
N MET A 150 -2.67 -4.40 -14.31
CA MET A 150 -1.72 -3.73 -15.20
C MET A 150 -1.22 -4.68 -16.29
N ASP A 151 -1.39 -4.24 -17.53
CA ASP A 151 -0.98 -4.97 -18.73
C ASP A 151 0.44 -4.53 -19.14
N ASN A 152 1.27 -5.47 -19.60
CA ASN A 152 2.58 -5.26 -20.22
C ASN A 152 3.71 -4.68 -19.34
N LEU A 153 3.55 -4.59 -18.01
CA LEU A 153 4.66 -4.25 -17.09
C LEU A 153 5.55 -5.44 -16.72
N GLY A 154 5.08 -6.67 -16.98
CA GLY A 154 5.78 -7.89 -16.55
C GLY A 154 5.75 -8.10 -15.04
N SER A 155 6.69 -8.91 -14.54
CA SER A 155 6.77 -9.25 -13.11
C SER A 155 8.19 -9.44 -12.63
N VAL A 156 8.46 -9.02 -11.40
CA VAL A 156 9.72 -9.25 -10.69
C VAL A 156 9.44 -10.03 -9.39
N PRO A 157 10.41 -10.83 -8.91
CA PRO A 157 10.25 -11.56 -7.66
C PRO A 157 10.12 -10.60 -6.47
N LEU A 158 9.39 -11.02 -5.44
CA LEU A 158 9.34 -10.28 -4.18
C LEU A 158 10.72 -10.18 -3.52
N PRO A 159 11.02 -9.06 -2.84
CA PRO A 159 12.21 -8.96 -2.02
C PRO A 159 12.23 -10.06 -0.96
N HIS A 160 13.41 -10.64 -0.71
CA HIS A 160 13.58 -11.74 0.24
C HIS A 160 13.13 -11.40 1.67
N TYR A 161 13.17 -10.12 2.05
CA TYR A 161 12.72 -9.62 3.36
C TYR A 161 11.19 -9.45 3.47
N PHE A 162 10.44 -9.60 2.37
CA PHE A 162 9.00 -9.30 2.36
C PHE A 162 8.23 -10.18 3.35
N PHE A 163 8.45 -11.48 3.31
CA PHE A 163 7.72 -12.44 4.15
C PHE A 163 8.09 -12.33 5.63
N SER A 164 9.34 -12.02 5.97
CA SER A 164 9.72 -11.80 7.37
C SER A 164 9.02 -10.56 7.92
N ARG A 165 8.98 -9.45 7.16
CA ARG A 165 8.24 -8.23 7.54
C ARG A 165 6.72 -8.48 7.62
N LEU A 166 6.16 -9.24 6.68
CA LEU A 166 4.75 -9.60 6.70
C LEU A 166 4.38 -10.42 7.93
N LEU A 167 5.17 -11.45 8.25
CA LEU A 167 4.96 -12.29 9.43
C LEU A 167 4.99 -11.45 10.72
N ARG A 168 6.00 -10.58 10.87
CA ARG A 168 6.08 -9.63 11.98
C ARG A 168 4.81 -8.78 12.08
N ARG A 169 4.32 -8.26 10.95
CA ARG A 169 3.10 -7.44 10.91
C ARG A 169 1.84 -8.25 11.29
N GLN A 170 1.75 -9.51 10.88
CA GLN A 170 0.66 -10.42 11.27
C GLN A 170 0.66 -10.67 12.78
N PHE A 171 1.82 -10.89 13.40
CA PHE A 171 1.92 -11.01 14.86
C PHE A 171 1.47 -9.74 15.59
N HIS A 172 1.95 -8.57 15.18
CA HIS A 172 1.50 -7.30 15.78
C HIS A 172 0.00 -7.08 15.59
N TYR A 173 -0.54 -7.38 14.41
CA TYR A 173 -1.97 -7.27 14.15
C TYR A 173 -2.79 -8.21 15.02
N PHE A 174 -2.36 -9.47 15.16
CA PHE A 174 -3.00 -10.45 16.02
C PHE A 174 -2.99 -10.00 17.48
N ALA A 175 -1.83 -9.60 18.01
CA ALA A 175 -1.69 -9.10 19.37
C ALA A 175 -2.60 -7.90 19.65
N ALA A 176 -2.70 -6.95 18.71
CA ALA A 176 -3.60 -5.81 18.83
C ALA A 176 -5.08 -6.22 18.81
N LYS A 177 -5.44 -7.23 18.00
CA LYS A 177 -6.82 -7.74 17.88
C LYS A 177 -7.26 -8.54 19.12
N THR A 178 -6.33 -9.23 19.78
CA THR A 178 -6.60 -10.08 20.95
C THR A 178 -6.17 -9.46 22.28
N ASN A 179 -5.60 -8.25 22.26
CA ASN A 179 -5.02 -7.57 23.43
C ASN A 179 -3.90 -8.39 24.12
N ALA A 180 -3.20 -9.23 23.37
CA ALA A 180 -2.16 -10.14 23.86
C ALA A 180 -0.74 -9.63 23.52
N TYR A 181 -0.40 -8.45 24.05
CA TYR A 181 0.88 -7.78 23.72
C TYR A 181 2.10 -8.47 24.34
N GLU A 182 1.94 -9.19 25.44
CA GLU A 182 3.02 -9.94 26.11
C GLU A 182 3.72 -10.92 25.16
N ALA A 183 2.98 -11.49 24.20
CA ALA A 183 3.53 -12.39 23.18
C ALA A 183 4.48 -11.70 22.18
N LEU A 184 4.53 -10.36 22.16
CA LEU A 184 5.48 -9.59 21.35
C LEU A 184 6.82 -9.37 22.07
N ASP A 185 6.84 -9.46 23.40
CA ASP A 185 8.05 -9.26 24.21
C ASP A 185 8.97 -10.50 24.16
N ASP A 186 8.38 -11.69 24.01
CA ASP A 186 9.08 -12.96 23.84
C ASP A 186 9.52 -13.19 22.38
N CYS A 187 10.40 -12.33 21.86
CA CYS A 187 11.10 -12.67 20.62
C CYS A 187 12.25 -13.63 20.93
N LEU A 188 12.04 -14.92 20.64
CA LEU A 188 13.05 -15.97 20.77
C LEU A 188 14.37 -15.53 20.09
N GLU A 189 15.51 -15.71 20.75
CA GLU A 189 16.85 -15.31 20.26
C GLU A 189 17.17 -15.82 18.84
N GLN A 190 16.55 -16.92 18.42
CA GLN A 190 16.69 -17.49 17.07
C GLN A 190 15.98 -16.70 15.96
N ILE A 191 15.10 -15.75 16.31
CA ILE A 191 14.23 -14.96 15.40
C ILE A 191 14.56 -13.45 15.48
N GLN A 192 15.60 -13.04 16.22
CA GLN A 192 15.99 -11.63 16.40
C GLN A 192 16.05 -10.81 15.10
N LYS A 193 16.51 -11.38 13.98
CA LYS A 193 16.53 -10.69 12.66
C LYS A 193 15.15 -10.37 12.06
N VAL A 194 14.09 -11.02 12.54
CA VAL A 194 12.71 -10.81 12.07
C VAL A 194 11.96 -9.83 12.98
N CYS A 195 12.34 -9.73 14.26
CA CYS A 195 11.74 -8.80 15.22
C CYS A 195 12.48 -7.45 15.32
N SER A 196 13.77 -7.40 15.01
CA SER A 196 14.61 -6.20 15.13
C SER A 196 14.95 -5.63 13.74
N ASP A 197 14.03 -4.79 13.26
CA ASP A 197 14.18 -3.60 12.40
C ASP A 197 12.79 -3.17 11.93
#